data_AF-A0A9X6X0J7-F1
#
_entry.id   AF-A0A9X6X0J7-F1
#
_cell.length_a   1.000
_cell.length_b   1.000
_cell.length_c   1.000
_cell.angle_alpha   90.00
_cell.angle_beta   90.00
_cell.angle_gamma   90.00
#
_symmetry.space_group_name_H-M   'P 1'
#
loop_
_entity.id
_entity.type
_entity.pdbx_description
1 polymer ?
#
loop_
_entity_poly.entity_id
_entity_poly.type
_entity_poly.pdbx_seq_one_letter_code
_entity_poly.pdbx_strand_id
1 'polypeptide(L)'
;MSYLIVLDTNVIFNDFFFKSADMKKLLKFTKNSPVDLCITEFNYHEILKKFKDEIRPLIKKVKSTKNDLIRLEAPEIIDFGNLKADKFVEKYQVTLNGIIQENNIEIIDFPKSAEVVEKIALKYFNNKKPFDENKVSFQDAIIWESIVEYCQDNQPDQVAFISSNHKDFANREKNAIHEDLAEDIENLSYYNSLSAFLEKEEENLSKYFIPDFWESKDQLNKLEAELKNFLDVNDYLENTMNDLLMNNTFEGQYIFGGWGTDGYIESIDIEINEVSLDIEDRTLLISFDVEMDVSFNIETIDPSHDYGDPGDGMMSERSRTKIWIRSNVTYILENEDIIDYVELDRSLIS
;
A
#
# COMPACT_ATOMS: atom_id res chain seq x y z
N MET A 1 10.90 -9.88 -5.23
CA MET A 1 12.00 -9.49 -4.31
C MET A 1 11.42 -9.27 -2.93
N SER A 2 12.06 -9.68 -1.83
CA SER A 2 11.58 -9.52 -0.45
C SER A 2 12.26 -8.36 0.29
N TYR A 3 11.47 -7.53 0.97
CA TYR A 3 11.95 -6.36 1.71
C TYR A 3 11.56 -6.48 3.18
N LEU A 4 12.56 -6.61 4.05
CA LEU A 4 12.37 -6.70 5.49
C LEU A 4 12.57 -5.33 6.16
N ILE A 5 11.60 -4.87 6.92
CA ILE A 5 11.69 -3.62 7.70
C ILE A 5 11.65 -3.98 9.18
N VAL A 6 12.70 -3.64 9.93
CA VAL A 6 12.78 -3.89 11.37
C VAL A 6 12.73 -2.58 12.15
N LEU A 7 11.79 -2.49 13.10
CA LEU A 7 11.63 -1.31 13.97
C LEU A 7 12.28 -1.51 15.33
N ASP A 8 13.08 -0.53 15.76
CA ASP A 8 13.53 -0.41 17.14
C ASP A 8 12.43 0.20 18.04
N THR A 9 12.46 -0.12 19.33
CA THR A 9 11.52 0.34 20.35
C THR A 9 11.39 1.85 20.37
N ASN A 10 12.47 2.59 20.11
CA ASN A 10 12.46 4.05 20.17
C ASN A 10 11.59 4.69 19.08
N VAL A 11 11.35 4.01 17.97
CA VAL A 11 10.42 4.45 16.93
C VAL A 11 8.97 4.34 17.45
N ILE A 12 8.66 3.25 18.15
CA ILE A 12 7.32 2.95 18.68
C ILE A 12 7.03 3.71 19.97
N PHE A 13 8.04 4.00 20.79
CA PHE A 13 7.87 4.71 22.06
C PHE A 13 7.22 6.09 21.90
N ASN A 14 7.52 6.78 20.81
CA ASN A 14 6.92 8.09 20.52
C ASN A 14 5.47 7.99 20.04
N ASP A 15 4.99 6.79 19.73
CA ASP A 15 3.66 6.52 19.17
C ASP A 15 3.15 5.13 19.55
N PHE A 16 2.88 4.91 20.84
CA PHE A 16 2.43 3.61 21.38
C PHE A 16 1.22 3.00 20.67
N PHE A 17 0.41 3.82 19.99
CA PHE A 17 -0.83 3.38 19.32
C PHE A 17 -0.76 3.43 17.81
N PHE A 18 0.43 3.67 17.22
CA PHE A 18 0.65 3.65 15.78
C PHE A 18 -0.27 4.64 15.04
N LYS A 19 -0.48 5.84 15.62
CA LYS A 19 -1.42 6.85 15.13
C LYS A 19 -0.77 7.97 14.32
N SER A 20 0.55 8.10 14.37
CA SER A 20 1.30 9.08 13.59
C SER A 20 1.10 8.85 12.10
N ALA A 21 1.15 9.94 11.31
CA ALA A 21 0.95 9.88 9.88
C ALA A 21 1.97 8.93 9.22
N ASP A 22 3.24 9.07 9.59
CA ASP A 22 4.33 8.23 9.10
C ASP A 22 4.12 6.75 9.45
N MET A 23 3.72 6.42 10.68
CA MET A 23 3.47 5.02 11.06
C MET A 23 2.28 4.44 10.30
N LYS A 24 1.18 5.19 10.17
CA LYS A 24 0.03 4.75 9.37
C LYS A 24 0.44 4.50 7.92
N LYS A 25 1.28 5.35 7.34
CA LYS A 25 1.79 5.20 5.98
C LYS A 25 2.67 3.95 5.86
N LEU A 26 3.57 3.70 6.81
CA LEU A 26 4.38 2.48 6.85
C LEU A 26 3.51 1.21 6.96
N LEU A 27 2.50 1.21 7.83
CA LEU A 27 1.61 0.06 8.00
C LEU A 27 0.85 -0.26 6.71
N LYS A 28 0.48 0.75 5.92
CA LYS A 28 -0.08 0.55 4.58
C LYS A 28 0.91 -0.14 3.65
N PHE A 29 2.19 0.23 3.72
CA PHE A 29 3.27 -0.37 2.94
C PHE A 29 3.72 -1.76 3.40
N THR A 30 3.25 -2.28 4.52
CA THR A 30 3.80 -3.52 5.11
C THR A 30 2.74 -4.55 5.42
N LYS A 31 1.48 -4.27 5.09
CA LYS A 31 0.36 -5.15 5.39
C LYS A 31 0.41 -6.46 4.60
N ASN A 32 1.10 -6.50 3.45
CA ASN A 32 1.22 -7.68 2.62
C ASN A 32 2.65 -7.87 2.11
N SER A 33 3.00 -9.14 1.87
CA SER A 33 4.18 -9.55 1.13
C SER A 33 4.25 -8.83 -0.23
N PRO A 34 5.44 -8.48 -0.73
CA PRO A 34 6.76 -8.92 -0.25
C PRO A 34 7.48 -7.96 0.70
N VAL A 35 6.76 -7.01 1.32
CA VAL A 35 7.34 -6.09 2.30
C VAL A 35 6.86 -6.46 3.71
N ASP A 36 7.77 -7.00 4.51
CA ASP A 36 7.46 -7.48 5.86
C ASP A 36 7.90 -6.47 6.92
N LEU A 37 7.02 -6.16 7.87
CA LEU A 37 7.34 -5.32 9.03
C LEU A 37 7.55 -6.20 10.26
N CYS A 38 8.68 -5.97 10.93
CA CYS A 38 9.10 -6.76 12.07
C CYS A 38 9.46 -5.91 13.29
N ILE A 39 9.21 -6.48 14.45
CA ILE A 39 9.79 -6.07 15.73
C ILE A 39 10.40 -7.30 16.40
N THR A 40 11.42 -7.15 17.24
CA THR A 40 11.88 -8.30 18.03
C THR A 40 11.00 -8.52 19.27
N GLU A 41 10.98 -9.74 19.79
CA GLU A 41 10.34 -10.08 21.08
C GLU A 41 10.91 -9.22 22.22
N PHE A 42 12.20 -8.88 22.14
CA PHE A 42 12.84 -7.94 23.05
C PHE A 42 12.21 -6.54 22.95
N ASN A 43 12.05 -6.02 21.73
CA ASN A 43 11.39 -4.72 21.50
C ASN A 43 9.95 -4.74 22.03
N TYR A 44 9.19 -5.81 21.77
CA TYR A 44 7.82 -5.98 22.28
C TYR A 44 7.75 -5.83 23.82
N HIS A 45 8.60 -6.54 24.55
CA HIS A 45 8.66 -6.40 26.02
C HIS A 45 9.14 -5.02 26.47
N GLU A 46 10.07 -4.40 25.74
CA GLU A 46 10.55 -3.07 26.04
C GLU A 46 9.46 -2.00 25.86
N ILE A 47 8.62 -2.12 24.83
CA ILE A 47 7.45 -1.25 24.60
C ILE A 47 6.50 -1.32 25.79
N LEU A 48 6.13 -2.53 26.24
CA LEU A 48 5.25 -2.72 27.40
C LEU A 48 5.83 -2.11 28.68
N LYS A 49 7.14 -2.29 28.89
CA LYS A 49 7.84 -1.70 30.04
C LYS A 49 7.85 -0.18 29.97
N LYS A 50 8.20 0.41 28.82
CA LYS A 50 8.21 1.86 28.62
C LYS A 50 6.82 2.47 28.81
N PHE A 51 5.77 1.82 28.30
CA PHE A 51 4.39 2.23 28.56
C PHE A 51 4.05 2.25 30.06
N LYS A 52 4.45 1.20 30.78
CA LYS A 52 4.30 1.12 32.24
C LYS A 52 5.01 2.27 32.96
N ASP A 53 6.23 2.57 32.53
CA ASP A 53 7.07 3.61 33.13
C ASP A 53 6.51 5.02 32.88
N GLU A 54 5.85 5.26 31.75
CA GLU A 54 5.12 6.53 31.46
C GLU A 54 3.83 6.66 32.27
N ILE A 55 3.05 5.59 32.41
CA ILE A 55 1.74 5.69 33.10
C ILE A 55 1.85 5.68 34.63
N ARG A 56 2.87 5.03 35.18
CA ARG A 56 3.10 4.93 36.63
C ARG A 56 3.21 6.30 37.33
N PRO A 57 4.01 7.28 36.87
CA PRO A 57 4.08 8.59 37.49
C PRO A 57 2.76 9.36 37.39
N LEU A 58 2.03 9.24 36.28
CA LEU A 58 0.72 9.86 36.10
C LEU A 58 -0.30 9.31 37.11
N ILE A 59 -0.34 7.98 37.28
CA ILE A 59 -1.17 7.32 38.29
C ILE A 59 -0.80 7.79 39.71
N LYS A 60 0.50 7.93 39.99
CA LYS A 60 0.97 8.42 41.29
C LYS A 60 0.50 9.86 41.54
N LYS A 61 0.55 10.71 40.52
CA LYS A 61 0.08 12.10 40.58
C LYS A 61 -1.43 12.18 40.85
N VAL A 62 -2.23 11.41 40.13
CA VAL A 62 -3.69 11.32 40.37
C VAL A 62 -3.97 10.84 41.80
N LYS A 63 -3.27 9.81 42.27
CA LYS A 63 -3.43 9.31 43.64
C LYS A 63 -3.01 10.33 44.70
N SER A 64 -2.00 11.16 44.47
CA SER A 64 -1.62 12.20 45.43
C SER A 64 -2.72 13.26 45.59
N THR A 65 -3.45 13.58 44.52
CA THR A 65 -4.58 14.52 44.54
C THR A 65 -5.78 13.99 45.34
N LYS A 66 -5.85 12.67 45.61
CA LYS A 66 -6.88 12.08 46.47
C LYS A 66 -6.96 12.77 47.84
N ASN A 67 -5.82 13.07 48.46
CA ASN A 67 -5.79 13.69 49.78
C ASN A 67 -6.31 15.13 49.74
N ASP A 68 -6.03 15.86 48.66
CA ASP A 68 -6.55 17.22 48.46
C ASP A 68 -8.08 17.22 48.25
N LEU A 69 -8.60 16.24 47.50
CA LEU A 69 -10.04 16.06 47.28
C LEU A 69 -10.77 15.69 48.57
N ILE A 70 -10.18 14.84 49.41
CA ILE A 70 -10.71 14.52 50.74
C ILE A 70 -10.78 15.77 51.61
N ARG A 71 -9.73 16.63 51.58
CA ARG A 71 -9.70 17.87 52.35
C ARG A 71 -10.77 18.87 51.91
N LEU A 72 -11.14 18.85 50.63
CA LEU A 72 -12.16 19.73 50.05
C LEU A 72 -13.57 19.13 50.05
N GLU A 73 -13.78 18.00 50.77
CA GLU A 73 -15.08 17.31 50.85
C GLU A 73 -15.65 16.88 49.48
N ALA A 74 -14.79 16.64 48.49
CA ALA A 74 -15.16 16.15 47.16
C ALA A 74 -14.58 14.76 46.82
N PRO A 75 -14.72 13.73 47.70
CA PRO A 75 -14.07 12.44 47.49
C PRO A 75 -14.72 11.56 46.41
N GLU A 76 -15.95 11.86 45.96
CA GLU A 76 -16.80 10.92 45.21
C GLU A 76 -16.52 10.84 43.70
N ILE A 77 -15.60 11.63 43.16
CA ILE A 77 -15.49 11.79 41.69
C ILE A 77 -14.59 10.72 41.04
N ILE A 78 -13.70 10.05 41.78
CA ILE A 78 -12.67 9.17 41.18
C ILE A 78 -12.51 7.85 41.95
N ASP A 79 -12.68 6.72 41.26
CA ASP A 79 -12.33 5.39 41.79
C ASP A 79 -10.81 5.15 41.74
N PHE A 80 -10.13 5.53 42.81
CA PHE A 80 -8.70 5.32 42.99
C PHE A 80 -8.29 3.84 43.18
N GLY A 81 -9.23 2.95 43.49
CA GLY A 81 -8.96 1.52 43.75
C GLY A 81 -8.57 0.76 42.48
N ASN A 82 -9.17 1.14 41.35
CA ASN A 82 -8.88 0.57 40.04
C ASN A 82 -7.69 1.20 39.31
N LEU A 83 -7.10 2.27 39.86
CA LEU A 83 -5.97 2.97 39.26
C LEU A 83 -4.64 2.25 39.52
N LYS A 84 -4.40 1.11 38.86
CA LYS A 84 -3.15 0.34 38.93
C LYS A 84 -2.46 0.29 37.58
N ALA A 85 -1.17 0.61 37.52
CA ALA A 85 -0.40 0.62 36.27
C ALA A 85 -0.50 -0.71 35.53
N ASP A 86 -0.42 -1.84 36.24
CA ASP A 86 -0.50 -3.18 35.64
C ASP A 86 -1.81 -3.41 34.87
N LYS A 87 -2.95 -2.90 35.37
CA LYS A 87 -4.24 -3.00 34.65
C LYS A 87 -4.24 -2.22 33.34
N PHE A 88 -3.55 -1.09 33.27
CA PHE A 88 -3.43 -0.34 32.03
C PHE A 88 -2.47 -1.01 31.07
N VAL A 89 -1.38 -1.60 31.57
CA VAL A 89 -0.45 -2.39 30.76
C VAL A 89 -1.13 -3.61 30.16
N GLU A 90 -1.94 -4.35 30.93
CA GLU A 90 -2.74 -5.48 30.42
C GLU A 90 -3.68 -5.05 29.30
N LYS A 91 -4.40 -3.94 29.47
CA LYS A 91 -5.26 -3.38 28.41
C LYS A 91 -4.45 -2.99 27.17
N TYR A 92 -3.31 -2.32 27.38
CA TYR A 92 -2.45 -1.89 26.29
C TYR A 92 -1.84 -3.07 25.56
N GLN A 93 -1.48 -4.15 26.26
CA GLN A 93 -0.98 -5.38 25.65
C GLN A 93 -2.01 -6.00 24.71
N VAL A 94 -3.29 -6.04 25.10
CA VAL A 94 -4.38 -6.48 24.21
C VAL A 94 -4.48 -5.58 22.98
N THR A 95 -4.38 -4.26 23.16
CA THR A 95 -4.37 -3.31 22.03
C THR A 95 -3.17 -3.50 21.11
N LEU A 96 -1.96 -3.65 21.65
CA LEU A 96 -0.74 -3.85 20.89
C LEU A 96 -0.80 -5.15 20.09
N ASN A 97 -1.26 -6.24 20.71
CA ASN A 97 -1.47 -7.50 20.01
C ASN A 97 -2.50 -7.39 18.88
N GLY A 98 -3.58 -6.62 19.09
CA GLY A 98 -4.54 -6.31 18.03
C GLY A 98 -3.89 -5.58 16.85
N ILE A 99 -3.09 -4.54 17.13
CA ILE A 99 -2.36 -3.79 16.09
C ILE A 99 -1.40 -4.71 15.32
N ILE A 100 -0.64 -5.55 16.02
CA ILE A 100 0.31 -6.50 15.42
C ILE A 100 -0.42 -7.46 14.48
N GLN A 101 -1.54 -8.04 14.94
CA GLN A 101 -2.34 -8.98 14.14
C GLN A 101 -3.04 -8.32 12.94
N GLU A 102 -3.63 -7.14 13.13
CA GLU A 102 -4.36 -6.43 12.07
C GLU A 102 -3.46 -5.96 10.92
N ASN A 103 -2.17 -5.75 11.21
CA ASN A 103 -1.19 -5.23 10.25
C ASN A 103 -0.12 -6.26 9.86
N ASN A 104 -0.30 -7.55 10.19
CA ASN A 104 0.64 -8.62 9.88
C ASN A 104 2.09 -8.33 10.30
N ILE A 105 2.28 -7.68 11.45
CA ILE A 105 3.62 -7.39 11.97
C ILE A 105 4.20 -8.68 12.53
N GLU A 106 5.36 -9.09 12.03
CA GLU A 106 6.05 -10.27 12.54
C GLU A 106 6.86 -9.95 13.79
N ILE A 107 6.85 -10.89 14.74
CA ILE A 107 7.67 -10.80 15.95
C ILE A 107 8.86 -11.74 15.80
N ILE A 108 10.05 -11.18 15.66
CA ILE A 108 11.31 -11.92 15.61
C ILE A 108 11.61 -12.44 17.01
N ASP A 109 11.66 -13.77 17.14
CA ASP A 109 11.99 -14.43 18.41
C ASP A 109 13.36 -14.02 18.96
N PHE A 110 13.58 -14.31 20.24
CA PHE A 110 14.92 -14.28 20.83
C PHE A 110 15.89 -15.18 20.04
N PRO A 111 17.19 -14.84 20.00
CA PRO A 111 18.15 -15.64 19.26
C PRO A 111 18.27 -17.02 19.91
N LYS A 112 18.25 -18.07 19.08
CA LYS A 112 18.22 -19.47 19.52
C LYS A 112 19.56 -20.15 19.27
N SER A 113 20.46 -19.53 18.51
CA SER A 113 21.80 -20.05 18.25
C SER A 113 22.54 -20.37 19.55
N ALA A 114 23.07 -21.59 19.64
CA ALA A 114 23.86 -22.04 20.79
C ALA A 114 25.09 -21.17 21.05
N GLU A 115 25.61 -20.51 20.01
CA GLU A 115 26.79 -19.65 20.07
C GLU A 115 26.45 -18.19 20.40
N VAL A 116 25.16 -17.80 20.49
CA VAL A 116 24.79 -16.38 20.63
C VAL A 116 25.40 -15.74 21.88
N VAL A 117 25.45 -16.47 22.99
CA VAL A 117 26.05 -15.98 24.23
C VAL A 117 27.55 -15.74 24.06
N GLU A 118 28.25 -16.64 23.36
CA GLU A 118 29.67 -16.51 23.06
C GLU A 118 29.92 -15.33 22.10
N LYS A 119 29.11 -15.19 21.04
CA LYS A 119 29.18 -14.06 20.10
C LYS A 119 29.01 -12.72 20.80
N ILE A 120 27.95 -12.58 21.61
CA ILE A 120 27.69 -11.36 22.38
C ILE A 120 28.84 -11.07 23.35
N ALA A 121 29.35 -12.10 24.05
CA ALA A 121 30.46 -11.94 24.98
C ALA A 121 31.75 -11.52 24.27
N LEU A 122 32.06 -12.10 23.10
CA LEU A 122 33.23 -11.72 22.30
C LEU A 122 33.10 -10.28 21.77
N LYS A 123 31.91 -9.86 21.31
CA LYS A 123 31.66 -8.46 20.94
C LYS A 123 31.90 -7.52 22.13
N TYR A 124 31.43 -7.90 23.32
CA TYR A 124 31.65 -7.14 24.56
C TYR A 124 33.14 -7.01 24.92
N PHE A 125 33.88 -8.11 24.99
CA PHE A 125 35.29 -8.08 25.39
C PHE A 125 36.20 -7.36 24.38
N ASN A 126 35.79 -7.33 23.11
CA ASN A 126 36.52 -6.67 22.04
C ASN A 126 36.05 -5.22 21.77
N ASN A 127 35.15 -4.67 22.60
CA ASN A 127 34.56 -3.33 22.41
C ASN A 127 33.99 -3.10 21.00
N LYS A 128 33.38 -4.14 20.42
CA LYS A 128 32.70 -4.05 19.12
C LYS A 128 31.25 -3.63 19.32
N LYS A 129 30.71 -2.83 18.39
CA LYS A 129 29.30 -2.40 18.47
C LYS A 129 28.35 -3.62 18.55
N PRO A 130 27.24 -3.52 19.31
CA PRO A 130 26.72 -2.31 19.98
C PRO A 130 27.40 -1.95 21.32
N PHE A 131 28.44 -2.67 21.74
CA PHE A 131 29.26 -2.32 22.91
C PHE A 131 30.28 -1.22 22.59
N ASP A 132 30.71 -0.49 23.63
CA ASP A 132 31.73 0.55 23.55
C ASP A 132 32.44 0.68 24.90
N GLU A 133 33.60 1.34 24.97
CA GLU A 133 34.41 1.51 26.19
C GLU A 133 33.61 2.11 27.36
N ASN A 134 32.57 2.88 27.05
CA ASN A 134 31.73 3.60 28.02
C ASN A 134 30.32 3.03 28.17
N LYS A 135 29.92 2.01 27.40
CA LYS A 135 28.53 1.55 27.37
C LYS A 135 28.40 0.03 27.25
N VAL A 136 27.68 -0.53 28.22
CA VAL A 136 27.44 -1.97 28.39
C VAL A 136 25.95 -2.23 28.26
N SER A 137 25.42 -2.16 27.04
CA SER A 137 24.00 -2.48 26.77
C SER A 137 23.89 -3.83 26.10
N PHE A 138 23.72 -4.88 26.92
CA PHE A 138 23.43 -6.23 26.42
C PHE A 138 22.08 -6.31 25.69
N GLN A 139 21.19 -5.35 25.93
CA GLN A 139 19.87 -5.27 25.32
C GLN A 139 19.98 -5.07 23.80
N ASP A 140 20.79 -4.08 23.40
CA ASP A 140 21.03 -3.77 21.99
C ASP A 140 21.72 -4.95 21.27
N ALA A 141 22.59 -5.69 21.97
CA ALA A 141 23.23 -6.88 21.42
C ALA A 141 22.24 -8.04 21.21
N ILE A 142 21.29 -8.24 22.11
CA ILE A 142 20.25 -9.27 21.94
C ILE A 142 19.33 -8.92 20.77
N ILE A 143 18.90 -7.66 20.67
CA ILE A 143 18.10 -7.17 19.54
C ILE A 143 18.84 -7.43 18.23
N TRP A 144 20.12 -7.04 18.17
CA TRP A 144 20.94 -7.21 16.98
C TRP A 144 21.08 -8.68 16.56
N GLU A 145 21.47 -9.56 17.48
CA GLU A 145 21.66 -10.98 17.15
C GLU A 145 20.34 -11.67 16.77
N SER A 146 19.20 -11.26 17.35
CA SER A 146 17.86 -11.70 16.90
C SER A 146 17.64 -11.38 15.42
N ILE A 147 17.97 -10.16 15.00
CA ILE A 147 17.79 -9.71 13.60
C ILE A 147 18.75 -10.46 12.68
N VAL A 148 20.01 -10.64 13.09
CA VAL A 148 21.02 -11.38 12.31
C VAL A 148 20.58 -12.83 12.09
N GLU A 149 20.16 -13.54 13.14
CA GLU A 149 19.70 -14.93 13.04
C GLU A 149 18.47 -15.03 12.12
N TYR A 150 17.51 -14.11 12.27
CA TYR A 150 16.34 -14.06 11.41
C TYR A 150 16.67 -13.80 9.94
N CYS A 151 17.61 -12.89 9.64
CA CYS A 151 18.03 -12.62 8.27
C CYS A 151 18.79 -13.81 7.66
N GLN A 152 19.56 -14.55 8.46
CA GLN A 152 20.25 -15.76 8.00
C GLN A 152 19.26 -16.88 7.64
N ASP A 153 18.19 -17.03 8.40
CA ASP A 153 17.18 -18.07 8.17
C ASP A 153 16.25 -17.74 6.99
N ASN A 154 15.88 -16.45 6.81
CA ASN A 154 14.89 -16.04 5.82
C ASN A 154 15.49 -15.46 4.52
N GLN A 155 16.76 -15.03 4.54
CA GLN A 155 17.49 -14.49 3.39
C GLN A 155 16.73 -13.40 2.62
N PRO A 156 16.32 -12.29 3.27
CA PRO A 156 15.63 -11.19 2.60
C PRO A 156 16.54 -10.51 1.55
N ASP A 157 15.97 -10.05 0.44
CA ASP A 157 16.74 -9.36 -0.61
C ASP A 157 17.25 -7.99 -0.12
N GLN A 158 16.41 -7.28 0.65
CA GLN A 158 16.72 -5.97 1.21
C GLN A 158 16.28 -5.88 2.67
N VAL A 159 17.10 -5.27 3.53
CA VAL A 159 16.79 -5.08 4.95
C VAL A 159 16.88 -3.60 5.30
N ALA A 160 15.86 -3.05 5.95
CA ALA A 160 15.89 -1.73 6.56
C ALA A 160 15.77 -1.83 8.07
N PHE A 161 16.74 -1.27 8.80
CA PHE A 161 16.67 -1.12 10.25
C PHE A 161 16.40 0.34 10.62
N ILE A 162 15.30 0.59 11.32
CA ILE A 162 14.86 1.93 11.71
C ILE A 162 15.05 2.11 13.22
N SER A 163 16.00 2.96 13.61
CA SER A 163 16.27 3.26 15.02
C SER A 163 16.75 4.70 15.21
N SER A 164 16.28 5.38 16.25
CA SER A 164 16.82 6.70 16.65
C SER A 164 18.06 6.59 17.55
N ASN A 165 18.50 5.37 17.87
CA ASN A 165 19.64 5.09 18.76
C ASN A 165 20.99 5.14 18.03
N HIS A 166 21.30 6.32 17.51
CA HIS A 166 22.50 6.60 16.72
C HIS A 166 23.85 6.35 17.43
N LYS A 167 23.86 6.21 18.76
CA LYS A 167 25.11 5.98 19.50
C LYS A 167 25.55 4.51 19.46
N ASP A 168 24.60 3.61 19.27
CA ASP A 168 24.83 2.16 19.43
C ASP A 168 24.83 1.44 18.09
N PHE A 169 24.09 1.95 17.11
CA PHE A 169 23.96 1.31 15.80
C PHE A 169 24.58 2.10 14.65
N ALA A 170 24.71 3.42 14.75
CA ALA A 170 25.17 4.25 13.64
C ALA A 170 26.69 4.47 13.64
N ASN A 171 27.22 4.73 12.45
CA ASN A 171 28.60 5.20 12.25
C ASN A 171 28.83 6.59 12.90
N ARG A 172 30.07 7.07 12.88
CA ARG A 172 30.43 8.40 13.46
C ARG A 172 29.66 9.57 12.85
N GLU A 173 29.26 9.45 11.58
CA GLU A 173 28.49 10.45 10.84
C GLU A 173 26.98 10.35 11.09
N LYS A 174 26.52 9.32 11.79
CA LYS A 174 25.12 9.03 12.16
C LYS A 174 24.17 8.86 10.98
N ASN A 175 24.72 8.57 9.79
CA ASN A 175 23.99 8.51 8.52
C ASN A 175 23.91 7.09 7.94
N ALA A 176 24.66 6.14 8.49
CA ALA A 176 24.67 4.73 8.08
C ALA A 176 24.94 3.83 9.28
N ILE A 177 24.73 2.53 9.12
CA ILE A 177 25.07 1.56 10.16
C ILE A 177 26.60 1.52 10.38
N HIS A 178 27.01 1.21 11.60
CA HIS A 178 28.43 1.05 11.93
C HIS A 178 29.05 -0.14 11.17
N GLU A 179 30.30 0.00 10.74
CA GLU A 179 31.04 -1.02 9.96
C GLU A 179 31.05 -2.39 10.66
N ASP A 180 31.30 -2.41 11.98
CA ASP A 180 31.21 -3.62 12.83
C ASP A 180 29.90 -4.41 12.73
N LEU A 181 28.79 -3.77 12.32
CA LEU A 181 27.47 -4.36 12.20
C LEU A 181 27.09 -4.58 10.73
N ALA A 182 27.61 -3.76 9.82
CA ALA A 182 27.35 -3.87 8.38
C ALA A 182 27.79 -5.22 7.81
N GLU A 183 28.80 -5.86 8.40
CA GLU A 183 29.29 -7.18 7.97
C GLU A 183 28.36 -8.34 8.38
N ASP A 184 27.47 -8.13 9.35
CA ASP A 184 26.63 -9.20 9.88
C ASP A 184 25.38 -9.49 9.02
N ILE A 185 24.94 -8.52 8.21
CA ILE A 185 23.71 -8.59 7.40
C ILE A 185 23.97 -7.99 6.01
N GLU A 186 23.72 -8.77 4.95
CA GLU A 186 23.82 -8.29 3.57
C GLU A 186 22.66 -7.34 3.23
N ASN A 187 22.92 -6.36 2.34
CA ASN A 187 21.92 -5.39 1.84
C ASN A 187 21.16 -4.61 2.93
N LEU A 188 21.83 -4.31 4.03
CA LEU A 188 21.27 -3.57 5.15
C LEU A 188 21.35 -2.04 4.97
N SER A 189 20.20 -1.39 5.06
CA SER A 189 20.05 0.07 5.13
C SER A 189 19.62 0.51 6.53
N TYR A 190 20.28 1.54 7.07
CA TYR A 190 19.95 2.11 8.39
C TYR A 190 19.27 3.47 8.25
N TYR A 191 18.20 3.65 9.01
CA TYR A 191 17.42 4.89 9.04
C TYR A 191 17.26 5.40 10.48
N ASN A 192 17.56 6.68 10.69
CA ASN A 192 17.55 7.28 12.02
C ASN A 192 16.14 7.68 12.54
N SER A 193 15.16 7.68 11.64
CA SER A 193 13.76 7.98 11.93
C SER A 193 12.88 7.35 10.86
N LEU A 194 11.60 7.21 11.18
CA LEU A 194 10.62 6.72 10.20
C LEU A 194 10.42 7.70 9.03
N SER A 195 10.44 9.01 9.30
CA SER A 195 10.31 10.03 8.25
C SER A 195 11.47 9.95 7.27
N ALA A 196 12.71 9.77 7.75
CA ALA A 196 13.90 9.65 6.89
C ALA A 196 13.89 8.37 6.04
N PHE A 197 13.26 7.31 6.54
CA PHE A 197 13.00 6.09 5.78
C PHE A 197 12.00 6.36 4.65
N LEU A 198 10.83 6.91 4.98
CA LEU A 198 9.78 7.18 4.00
C LEU A 198 10.26 8.17 2.91
N GLU A 199 10.96 9.24 3.26
CA GLU A 199 11.50 10.20 2.28
C GLU A 199 12.40 9.56 1.21
N LYS A 200 13.10 8.47 1.56
CA LYS A 200 14.07 7.80 0.66
C LYS A 200 13.50 6.58 -0.04
N GLU A 201 12.69 5.81 0.68
CA GLU A 201 12.25 4.49 0.23
C GLU A 201 10.80 4.49 -0.23
N GLU A 202 10.02 5.55 -0.05
CA GLU A 202 8.61 5.57 -0.48
C GLU A 202 8.42 5.23 -1.96
N GLU A 203 9.25 5.80 -2.85
CA GLU A 203 9.19 5.51 -4.29
C GLU A 203 9.65 4.08 -4.60
N ASN A 204 10.49 3.47 -3.76
CA ASN A 204 10.89 2.08 -3.93
C ASN A 204 9.82 1.14 -3.38
N LEU A 205 9.28 1.43 -2.20
CA LEU A 205 8.17 0.72 -1.58
C LEU A 205 6.96 0.73 -2.51
N SER A 206 6.62 1.85 -3.15
CA SER A 206 5.52 1.89 -4.11
C SER A 206 5.71 0.93 -5.28
N LYS A 207 6.93 0.62 -5.71
CA LYS A 207 7.21 -0.41 -6.73
C LYS A 207 6.94 -1.84 -6.25
N TYR A 208 6.96 -2.09 -4.94
CA TYR A 208 6.51 -3.37 -4.39
C TYR A 208 4.97 -3.46 -4.31
N PHE A 209 4.27 -2.32 -4.40
CA PHE A 209 2.80 -2.23 -4.36
C PHE A 209 2.14 -2.06 -5.73
N ILE A 210 2.85 -1.47 -6.70
CA ILE A 210 2.61 -1.66 -8.14
C ILE A 210 3.17 -3.04 -8.39
N PRO A 211 2.41 -4.11 -8.13
CA PRO A 211 3.07 -5.32 -7.75
C PRO A 211 3.84 -5.87 -8.95
N ASP A 212 4.79 -6.76 -8.67
CA ASP A 212 5.31 -7.74 -9.65
C ASP A 212 4.17 -8.45 -10.44
N PHE A 213 2.91 -8.29 -9.99
CA PHE A 213 1.66 -8.53 -10.70
C PHE A 213 1.66 -8.02 -12.15
N TRP A 214 2.10 -6.79 -12.42
CA TRP A 214 2.02 -6.17 -13.75
C TRP A 214 3.16 -6.56 -14.70
N GLU A 215 4.27 -7.10 -14.19
CA GLU A 215 5.33 -7.65 -15.04
C GLU A 215 4.97 -9.06 -15.57
N SER A 216 4.03 -9.75 -14.93
CA SER A 216 3.51 -11.02 -15.43
C SER A 216 2.47 -10.79 -16.52
N LYS A 217 2.77 -11.25 -17.75
CA LYS A 217 1.82 -11.21 -18.87
C LYS A 217 0.44 -11.81 -18.52
N ASP A 218 0.42 -12.81 -17.64
CA ASP A 218 -0.80 -13.52 -17.27
C ASP A 218 -1.80 -12.63 -16.50
N GLN A 219 -1.33 -11.73 -15.64
CA GLN A 219 -2.22 -10.84 -14.88
C GLN A 219 -2.71 -9.66 -15.72
N LEU A 220 -1.88 -9.11 -16.61
CA LEU A 220 -2.33 -8.12 -17.60
C LEU A 220 -3.44 -8.69 -18.48
N ASN A 221 -3.27 -9.93 -18.96
CA ASN A 221 -4.32 -10.62 -19.73
C ASN A 221 -5.59 -10.84 -18.89
N LYS A 222 -5.46 -11.15 -17.58
CA LYS A 222 -6.60 -11.29 -16.67
C LYS A 222 -7.35 -9.97 -16.54
N LEU A 223 -6.64 -8.87 -16.29
CA LEU A 223 -7.25 -7.54 -16.18
C LEU A 223 -7.90 -7.11 -17.50
N GLU A 224 -7.26 -7.33 -18.63
CA GLU A 224 -7.83 -7.03 -19.94
C GLU A 224 -9.16 -7.78 -20.15
N ALA A 225 -9.22 -9.06 -19.76
CA ALA A 225 -10.45 -9.84 -19.80
C ALA A 225 -11.53 -9.32 -18.84
N GLU A 226 -11.15 -8.91 -17.63
CA GLU A 226 -12.06 -8.30 -16.66
C GLU A 226 -12.60 -6.95 -17.14
N LEU A 227 -11.75 -6.10 -17.73
CA LEU A 227 -12.14 -4.84 -18.34
C LEU A 227 -13.12 -5.06 -19.51
N LYS A 228 -12.82 -6.02 -20.40
CA LYS A 228 -13.73 -6.38 -21.51
C LYS A 228 -15.09 -6.81 -20.99
N ASN A 229 -15.12 -7.70 -20.00
CA ASN A 229 -16.36 -8.16 -19.39
C ASN A 229 -17.12 -7.03 -18.68
N PHE A 230 -16.42 -6.16 -17.96
CA PHE A 230 -17.02 -5.02 -17.27
C PHE A 230 -17.65 -4.03 -18.27
N LEU A 231 -16.97 -3.73 -19.37
CA LEU A 231 -17.47 -2.83 -20.41
C LEU A 231 -18.69 -3.40 -21.14
N ASP A 232 -18.68 -4.71 -21.40
CA ASP A 232 -19.76 -5.45 -22.06
C ASP A 232 -21.02 -5.52 -21.19
N VAL A 233 -20.89 -5.91 -19.92
CA VAL A 233 -22.02 -6.04 -18.97
C VAL A 233 -22.75 -4.71 -18.72
N ASN A 234 -22.06 -3.58 -18.86
CA ASN A 234 -22.62 -2.25 -18.59
C ASN A 234 -23.01 -1.49 -19.87
N ASP A 235 -22.93 -2.12 -21.05
CA ASP A 235 -23.26 -1.54 -22.36
C ASP A 235 -22.51 -0.22 -22.67
N TYR A 236 -21.37 0.06 -22.03
CA TYR A 236 -20.68 1.35 -22.17
C TYR A 236 -20.25 1.59 -23.62
N LEU A 237 -19.68 0.57 -24.26
CA LEU A 237 -19.18 0.65 -25.63
C LEU A 237 -20.30 0.76 -26.66
N GLU A 238 -21.40 0.04 -26.47
CA GLU A 238 -22.57 0.12 -27.35
C GLU A 238 -23.20 1.52 -27.31
N ASN A 239 -23.32 2.10 -26.13
CA ASN A 239 -23.86 3.45 -25.97
C ASN A 239 -22.98 4.49 -26.69
N THR A 240 -21.66 4.41 -26.52
CA THR A 240 -20.72 5.31 -27.20
C THR A 240 -20.70 5.12 -28.71
N MET A 241 -20.74 3.86 -29.19
CA MET A 241 -20.86 3.55 -30.61
C MET A 241 -22.11 4.18 -31.21
N ASN A 242 -23.27 3.95 -30.60
CA ASN A 242 -24.55 4.46 -31.11
C ASN A 242 -24.56 6.00 -31.14
N ASP A 243 -24.05 6.66 -30.10
CA ASP A 243 -23.93 8.12 -30.05
C ASP A 243 -23.06 8.66 -31.19
N LEU A 244 -21.90 8.05 -31.45
CA LEU A 244 -21.01 8.47 -32.53
C LEU A 244 -21.61 8.20 -33.92
N LEU A 245 -22.25 7.06 -34.14
CA LEU A 245 -22.88 6.73 -35.41
C LEU A 245 -24.06 7.67 -35.73
N MET A 246 -24.86 8.04 -34.73
CA MET A 246 -26.01 8.93 -34.90
C MET A 246 -25.61 10.40 -35.08
N ASN A 247 -24.55 10.84 -34.43
CA ASN A 247 -24.15 12.26 -34.42
C ASN A 247 -23.09 12.62 -35.46
N ASN A 248 -22.63 11.68 -36.28
CA ASN A 248 -21.69 11.91 -37.38
C ASN A 248 -22.34 11.63 -38.74
N THR A 249 -21.75 12.20 -39.79
CA THR A 249 -22.16 11.96 -41.17
C THR A 249 -21.12 11.11 -41.88
N PHE A 250 -21.58 10.12 -42.62
CA PHE A 250 -20.73 9.16 -43.33
C PHE A 250 -21.01 9.23 -44.82
N GLU A 251 -19.96 9.01 -45.62
CA GLU A 251 -20.06 8.89 -47.07
C GLU A 251 -19.81 7.43 -47.46
N GLY A 252 -20.71 6.89 -48.28
CA GLY A 252 -20.59 5.59 -48.91
C GLY A 252 -20.20 5.71 -50.38
N GLN A 253 -20.02 4.56 -51.02
CA GLN A 253 -19.76 4.46 -52.46
C GLN A 253 -20.92 5.02 -53.29
N TYR A 254 -22.16 4.88 -52.80
CA TYR A 254 -23.37 5.29 -53.50
C TYR A 254 -24.17 6.34 -52.72
N ILE A 255 -23.79 6.64 -51.48
CA ILE A 255 -24.46 7.59 -50.58
C ILE A 255 -23.53 8.75 -50.23
N PHE A 256 -23.84 9.96 -50.71
CA PHE A 256 -23.07 11.18 -50.43
C PHE A 256 -23.59 11.89 -49.17
N GLY A 257 -23.51 11.20 -48.03
CA GLY A 257 -23.92 11.72 -46.73
C GLY A 257 -25.15 11.02 -46.16
N GLY A 258 -24.94 10.30 -45.05
CA GLY A 258 -25.98 9.66 -44.25
C GLY A 258 -25.54 9.49 -42.80
N TRP A 259 -26.45 9.05 -41.94
CA TRP A 259 -26.15 8.71 -40.54
C TRP A 259 -25.94 7.20 -40.40
N GLY A 260 -25.23 6.79 -39.35
CA GLY A 260 -25.02 5.37 -39.07
C GLY A 260 -26.17 4.76 -38.27
N THR A 261 -26.67 3.61 -38.71
CA THR A 261 -27.66 2.76 -38.03
C THR A 261 -27.18 1.31 -37.95
N ASP A 262 -27.85 0.50 -37.12
CA ASP A 262 -27.58 -0.93 -36.97
C ASP A 262 -26.09 -1.25 -36.71
N GLY A 263 -25.47 -0.45 -35.83
CA GLY A 263 -24.07 -0.62 -35.45
C GLY A 263 -23.85 -1.96 -34.75
N TYR A 264 -22.78 -2.66 -35.15
CA TYR A 264 -22.33 -3.90 -34.55
C TYR A 264 -20.83 -3.85 -34.34
N ILE A 265 -20.40 -4.10 -33.09
CA ILE A 265 -18.99 -4.18 -32.72
C ILE A 265 -18.47 -5.56 -33.15
N GLU A 266 -17.58 -5.58 -34.12
CA GLU A 266 -16.99 -6.81 -34.70
C GLU A 266 -15.81 -7.28 -33.85
N SER A 267 -15.00 -6.36 -33.33
CA SER A 267 -13.91 -6.66 -32.40
C SER A 267 -13.56 -5.47 -31.50
N ILE A 268 -13.01 -5.79 -30.34
CA ILE A 268 -12.55 -4.85 -29.32
C ILE A 268 -11.10 -5.21 -28.97
N ASP A 269 -10.23 -4.22 -29.09
CA ASP A 269 -8.86 -4.26 -28.58
C ASP A 269 -8.70 -3.26 -27.44
N ILE A 270 -8.03 -3.66 -26.37
CA ILE A 270 -7.80 -2.83 -25.19
C ILE A 270 -6.30 -2.72 -24.96
N GLU A 271 -5.79 -1.49 -24.94
CA GLU A 271 -4.41 -1.19 -24.59
C GLU A 271 -4.38 -0.45 -23.26
N ILE A 272 -3.74 -1.05 -22.26
CA ILE A 272 -3.53 -0.40 -20.96
C ILE A 272 -2.35 0.55 -21.09
N ASN A 273 -2.59 1.84 -20.87
CA ASN A 273 -1.60 2.90 -21.02
C ASN A 273 -0.79 3.11 -19.73
N GLU A 274 -1.52 3.27 -18.62
CA GLU A 274 -0.94 3.66 -17.34
C GLU A 274 -1.75 3.05 -16.20
N VAL A 275 -1.07 2.60 -15.16
CA VAL A 275 -1.69 2.16 -13.91
C VAL A 275 -1.01 2.92 -12.78
N SER A 276 -1.80 3.64 -11.99
CA SER A 276 -1.33 4.37 -10.82
C SER A 276 -2.02 3.84 -9.57
N LEU A 277 -1.30 3.77 -8.46
CA LEU A 277 -1.81 3.30 -7.18
C LEU A 277 -2.13 4.48 -6.28
N ASP A 278 -3.37 4.53 -5.82
CA ASP A 278 -3.73 5.32 -4.65
C ASP A 278 -3.47 4.49 -3.39
N ILE A 279 -2.41 4.85 -2.67
CA ILE A 279 -2.01 4.18 -1.42
C ILE A 279 -3.01 4.50 -0.30
N GLU A 280 -3.69 5.64 -0.35
CA GLU A 280 -4.62 6.03 0.69
C GLU A 280 -5.83 5.11 0.71
N ASP A 281 -6.40 4.88 -0.47
CA ASP A 281 -7.64 4.14 -0.68
C ASP A 281 -7.43 2.69 -1.15
N ARG A 282 -6.18 2.27 -1.40
CA ARG A 282 -5.81 0.96 -1.94
C ARG A 282 -6.53 0.65 -3.26
N THR A 283 -6.72 1.68 -4.07
CA THR A 283 -7.32 1.59 -5.39
C THR A 283 -6.27 1.82 -6.46
N LEU A 284 -6.47 1.19 -7.60
CA LEU A 284 -5.67 1.42 -8.78
C LEU A 284 -6.48 2.26 -9.74
N LEU A 285 -5.92 3.37 -10.20
CA LEU A 285 -6.45 4.11 -11.33
C LEU A 285 -5.79 3.57 -12.60
N ILE A 286 -6.59 2.92 -13.44
CA ILE A 286 -6.16 2.29 -14.68
C ILE A 286 -6.63 3.19 -15.82
N SER A 287 -5.67 3.67 -16.61
CA SER A 287 -5.92 4.39 -17.86
C SER A 287 -5.68 3.46 -19.04
N PHE A 288 -6.64 3.38 -19.95
CA PHE A 288 -6.60 2.47 -21.08
C PHE A 288 -7.30 3.08 -22.30
N ASP A 289 -6.86 2.62 -23.47
CA ASP A 289 -7.46 2.94 -24.75
C ASP A 289 -8.22 1.72 -25.27
N VAL A 290 -9.38 1.97 -25.87
CA VAL A 290 -10.22 0.95 -26.51
C VAL A 290 -10.32 1.26 -27.99
N GLU A 291 -9.89 0.34 -28.83
CA GLU A 291 -10.11 0.38 -30.28
C GLU A 291 -11.22 -0.61 -30.65
N MET A 292 -12.25 -0.12 -31.33
CA MET A 292 -13.39 -0.92 -31.76
C MET A 292 -13.50 -0.91 -33.28
N ASP A 293 -13.59 -2.09 -33.87
CA ASP A 293 -14.00 -2.25 -35.26
C ASP A 293 -15.52 -2.36 -35.31
N VAL A 294 -16.17 -1.40 -35.98
CA VAL A 294 -17.63 -1.32 -36.04
C VAL A 294 -18.10 -1.48 -37.47
N SER A 295 -19.05 -2.38 -37.69
CA SER A 295 -19.82 -2.45 -38.94
C SER A 295 -21.20 -1.84 -38.72
N PHE A 296 -21.68 -1.09 -39.70
CA PHE A 296 -22.95 -0.37 -39.59
C PHE A 296 -23.55 -0.12 -40.97
N ASN A 297 -24.78 0.38 -41.01
CA ASN A 297 -25.44 0.83 -42.22
C ASN A 297 -25.42 2.36 -42.29
N ILE A 298 -25.00 2.92 -43.42
CA ILE A 298 -25.19 4.33 -43.74
C ILE A 298 -26.61 4.45 -44.31
N GLU A 299 -27.47 5.20 -43.65
CA GLU A 299 -28.82 5.48 -44.11
C GLU A 299 -28.96 6.93 -44.56
N THR A 300 -29.62 7.13 -45.70
CA THR A 300 -29.99 8.44 -46.21
C THR A 300 -31.34 8.37 -46.92
N ILE A 301 -31.94 9.53 -47.19
CA ILE A 301 -33.16 9.63 -47.98
C ILE A 301 -32.75 9.90 -49.43
N ASP A 302 -33.23 9.08 -50.37
CA ASP A 302 -33.04 9.28 -51.80
C ASP A 302 -33.60 10.67 -52.20
N PRO A 303 -32.75 11.61 -52.63
CA PRO A 303 -33.17 12.96 -52.98
C PRO A 303 -34.05 13.00 -54.23
N SER A 304 -34.17 11.90 -54.98
CA SER A 304 -34.97 11.77 -56.20
C SER A 304 -36.34 11.11 -56.00
N HIS A 305 -36.68 10.69 -54.78
CA HIS A 305 -37.93 9.98 -54.49
C HIS A 305 -39.10 10.93 -54.17
N ASP A 306 -40.28 10.68 -54.76
CA ASP A 306 -41.51 11.42 -54.48
C ASP A 306 -42.18 10.85 -53.21
N TYR A 307 -42.35 11.69 -52.19
CA TYR A 307 -42.88 11.29 -50.87
C TYR A 307 -44.32 10.73 -50.96
N GLY A 308 -44.43 9.40 -50.80
CA GLY A 308 -45.72 8.68 -50.72
C GLY A 308 -46.03 8.23 -49.29
N ASP A 309 -45.40 7.14 -48.84
CA ASP A 309 -45.57 6.56 -47.50
C ASP A 309 -44.30 6.75 -46.61
N PRO A 310 -44.41 6.73 -45.28
CA PRO A 310 -43.26 6.83 -44.38
C PRO A 310 -42.30 5.64 -44.57
N GLY A 311 -41.03 5.91 -44.90
CA GLY A 311 -39.98 4.91 -45.15
C GLY A 311 -39.71 4.61 -46.62
N ASP A 312 -40.49 5.19 -47.54
CA ASP A 312 -40.29 5.03 -48.98
C ASP A 312 -39.15 5.95 -49.46
N GLY A 313 -38.19 5.40 -50.22
CA GLY A 313 -37.01 6.13 -50.69
C GLY A 313 -35.80 6.13 -49.74
N MET A 314 -35.75 5.30 -48.71
CA MET A 314 -34.51 5.12 -47.93
C MET A 314 -33.46 4.35 -48.74
N MET A 315 -32.25 4.91 -48.78
CA MET A 315 -31.06 4.21 -49.27
C MET A 315 -30.24 3.75 -48.08
N SER A 316 -29.75 2.51 -48.14
CA SER A 316 -28.89 1.93 -47.11
C SER A 316 -27.66 1.31 -47.76
N GLU A 317 -26.49 1.60 -47.20
CA GLU A 317 -25.21 1.06 -47.64
C GLU A 317 -24.40 0.56 -46.45
N ARG A 318 -23.89 -0.68 -46.51
CA ARG A 318 -23.04 -1.21 -45.43
C ARG A 318 -21.68 -0.55 -45.44
N SER A 319 -21.23 -0.09 -44.28
CA SER A 319 -19.91 0.50 -44.07
C SER A 319 -19.23 -0.07 -42.83
N ARG A 320 -17.96 0.31 -42.66
CA ARG A 320 -17.14 -0.01 -41.50
C ARG A 320 -16.35 1.21 -41.08
N THR A 321 -16.17 1.36 -39.77
CA THR A 321 -15.34 2.41 -39.20
C THR A 321 -14.63 1.87 -37.97
N LYS A 322 -13.61 2.59 -37.54
CA LYS A 322 -12.94 2.36 -36.27
C LYS A 322 -13.31 3.45 -35.29
N ILE A 323 -13.59 3.05 -34.05
CA ILE A 323 -13.85 3.98 -32.95
C ILE A 323 -12.73 3.82 -31.94
N TRP A 324 -12.17 4.93 -31.52
CA TRP A 324 -11.19 4.97 -30.44
C TRP A 324 -11.75 5.70 -29.24
N ILE A 325 -11.56 5.13 -28.06
CA ILE A 325 -12.02 5.68 -26.79
C ILE A 325 -10.85 5.66 -25.81
N ARG A 326 -10.62 6.77 -25.12
CA ARG A 326 -9.73 6.81 -23.97
C ARG A 326 -10.55 6.87 -22.68
N SER A 327 -10.24 5.97 -21.77
CA SER A 327 -11.01 5.79 -20.55
C SER A 327 -10.12 5.58 -19.34
N ASN A 328 -10.69 5.89 -18.18
CA ASN A 328 -10.14 5.56 -16.88
C ASN A 328 -11.13 4.70 -16.09
N VAL A 329 -10.59 3.85 -15.22
CA VAL A 329 -11.39 3.12 -14.25
C VAL A 329 -10.64 2.96 -12.94
N THR A 330 -11.38 2.78 -11.85
CA THR A 330 -10.83 2.53 -10.53
C THR A 330 -10.98 1.05 -10.19
N TYR A 331 -9.90 0.37 -9.83
CA TYR A 331 -9.90 -1.03 -9.42
C TYR A 331 -9.58 -1.16 -7.92
N ILE A 332 -10.46 -1.80 -7.17
CA ILE A 332 -10.30 -2.00 -5.72
C ILE A 332 -9.55 -3.30 -5.47
N LEU A 333 -8.35 -3.19 -4.90
CA LEU A 333 -7.49 -4.35 -4.62
C LEU A 333 -8.05 -5.32 -3.57
N GLU A 334 -8.85 -4.84 -2.62
CA GLU A 334 -9.34 -5.68 -1.52
C GLU A 334 -10.39 -6.72 -1.95
N ASN A 335 -11.22 -6.36 -2.94
CA ASN A 335 -12.33 -7.19 -3.40
C ASN A 335 -12.17 -7.66 -4.86
N GLU A 336 -11.11 -7.23 -5.55
CA GLU A 336 -10.90 -7.49 -6.98
C GLU A 336 -12.06 -6.98 -7.86
N ASP A 337 -12.53 -5.75 -7.58
CA ASP A 337 -13.69 -5.15 -8.24
C ASP A 337 -13.33 -3.89 -9.04
N ILE A 338 -13.95 -3.74 -10.21
CA ILE A 338 -13.84 -2.57 -11.08
C ILE A 338 -15.02 -1.62 -10.81
N ILE A 339 -14.72 -0.34 -10.56
CA ILE A 339 -15.70 0.72 -10.28
C ILE A 339 -15.32 2.04 -10.97
N ASP A 340 -16.28 2.97 -11.02
CA ASP A 340 -16.06 4.36 -11.47
C ASP A 340 -15.41 4.48 -12.86
N TYR A 341 -16.03 3.86 -13.86
CA TYR A 341 -15.65 4.06 -15.26
C TYR A 341 -15.92 5.49 -15.70
N VAL A 342 -14.90 6.10 -16.30
CA VAL A 342 -14.96 7.45 -16.86
C VAL A 342 -14.41 7.42 -18.28
N GLU A 343 -15.26 7.75 -19.24
CA GLU A 343 -14.83 8.04 -20.60
C GLU A 343 -14.24 9.46 -20.65
N LEU A 344 -13.00 9.59 -21.12
CA LEU A 344 -12.28 10.86 -21.19
C LEU A 344 -12.33 11.50 -22.57
N ASP A 345 -12.18 10.69 -23.62
CA ASP A 345 -12.19 11.14 -25.01
C ASP A 345 -12.69 10.02 -25.93
N ARG A 346 -13.31 10.40 -27.05
CA ARG A 346 -13.80 9.46 -28.06
C ARG A 346 -13.73 10.07 -29.46
N SER A 347 -13.33 9.26 -30.44
CA SER A 347 -13.23 9.72 -31.83
C SER A 347 -13.43 8.60 -32.85
N LEU A 348 -13.83 8.99 -34.06
CA LEU A 348 -13.79 8.11 -35.24
C LEU A 348 -12.37 8.14 -35.81
N ILE A 349 -11.77 6.98 -36.03
CA ILE A 349 -10.48 6.86 -36.70
C ILE A 349 -10.73 6.73 -38.21
N SER A 350 -10.19 7.67 -38.99
CA SER A 350 -10.30 7.71 -40.46
C SER A 350 -9.35 6.76 -41.18
#